data_AF-A0A7C4GTH0-F1
#
_entry.id   AF-A0A7C4GTH0-F1
#
_cell.length_a   1.000
_cell.length_b   1.000
_cell.length_c   1.000
_cell.angle_alpha   90.00
_cell.angle_beta   90.00
_cell.angle_gamma   90.00
#
_symmetry.space_group_name_H-M   'P 1'
#
loop_
_entity.id
_entity.type
_entity.pdbx_description
1 polymer ?
#
loop_
_entity_poly.entity_id
_entity_poly.type
_entity_poly.pdbx_seq_one_letter_code
_entity_poly.pdbx_strand_id
1 'polypeptide(L)'
;MKKIIYVTIAVAIIIAIAFNIHEIISRVFPSTEIPPNAYYAIKAVATALGIIWITYAIASTIRVRLSQLVGTKAYQIATLIKISGYLIAVLAVVAMAGADLSGLLAGGVVTGLVLGIALQPVLSNFFAGILIMSTRMVEIGNRVRILST
;
A
#
# COMPACT_ATOMS: atom_id res chain seq x y z
N MET A 1 1.34 19.73 -11.19
CA MET A 1 0.26 18.76 -10.85
C MET A 1 -0.39 18.16 -12.09
N LYS A 2 -0.90 18.95 -13.06
CA LYS A 2 -1.54 18.44 -14.28
C LYS A 2 -0.68 17.42 -15.08
N LYS A 3 0.61 17.69 -15.31
CA LYS A 3 1.52 16.75 -16.00
C LYS A 3 1.65 15.38 -15.31
N ILE A 4 1.71 15.35 -13.98
CA ILE A 4 1.78 14.09 -13.20
C ILE A 4 0.47 13.32 -13.34
N ILE A 5 -0.67 14.01 -13.32
CA ILE A 5 -1.99 13.38 -13.49
C ILE A 5 -2.12 12.74 -14.88
N TYR A 6 -1.68 13.41 -15.96
CA TYR A 6 -1.72 12.84 -17.30
C TYR A 6 -0.81 11.62 -17.46
N VAL A 7 0.41 11.68 -16.93
CA VAL A 7 1.32 10.52 -16.93
C VAL A 7 0.70 9.37 -16.14
N THR A 8 0.07 9.67 -15.00
CA THR A 8 -0.58 8.67 -14.17
C THR A 8 -1.73 7.97 -14.90
N ILE A 9 -2.60 8.75 -15.55
CA ILE A 9 -3.72 8.21 -16.32
C ILE A 9 -3.22 7.39 -17.51
N ALA A 10 -2.21 7.88 -18.23
CA ALA A 10 -1.64 7.15 -19.36
C ALA A 10 -1.05 5.79 -18.94
N VAL A 11 -0.32 5.74 -17.83
CA VAL A 11 0.24 4.48 -17.33
C VAL A 11 -0.85 3.53 -16.81
N ALA A 12 -1.89 4.05 -16.14
CA ALA A 12 -3.04 3.22 -15.74
C ALA A 12 -3.74 2.57 -16.95
N ILE A 13 -3.91 3.33 -18.04
CA ILE A 13 -4.49 2.82 -19.29
C ILE A 13 -3.60 1.73 -19.91
N ILE A 14 -2.28 1.96 -19.99
CA ILE A 14 -1.33 0.97 -20.52
C ILE A 14 -1.41 -0.34 -19.72
N ILE A 15 -1.49 -0.25 -18.39
CA ILE A 15 -1.57 -1.41 -17.51
C ILE A 15 -2.90 -2.14 -17.66
N ALA A 16 -4.02 -1.40 -17.76
CA ALA A 16 -5.34 -1.99 -18.02
C ALA A 16 -5.38 -2.72 -19.38
N ILE A 17 -4.74 -2.16 -20.40
CA ILE A 17 -4.60 -2.82 -21.71
C ILE A 17 -3.74 -4.08 -21.59
N ALA A 18 -2.60 -4.01 -20.91
CA ALA A 18 -1.72 -5.15 -20.69
C ALA A 18 -2.39 -6.29 -19.91
N PHE A 19 -3.25 -5.96 -18.94
CA PHE A 19 -4.00 -6.96 -18.17
C PHE A 19 -5.06 -7.68 -19.01
N ASN A 20 -5.75 -6.96 -19.89
CA ASN A 20 -6.80 -7.50 -20.76
C ASN A 20 -6.28 -7.96 -22.14
N ILE A 21 -4.97 -8.07 -22.31
CA ILE A 21 -4.35 -8.29 -23.62
C ILE A 21 -4.81 -9.57 -24.31
N HIS A 22 -5.08 -10.63 -23.55
CA HIS A 22 -5.60 -11.89 -24.10
C HIS A 22 -7.01 -11.73 -24.67
N GLU A 23 -7.90 -11.02 -23.96
CA GLU A 23 -9.26 -10.75 -24.42
C GLU A 23 -9.29 -9.82 -25.63
N ILE A 24 -8.34 -8.89 -25.71
CA ILE A 24 -8.19 -8.00 -26.87
C ILE A 24 -7.68 -8.79 -28.07
N ILE A 25 -6.65 -9.63 -27.91
CA ILE A 25 -6.07 -10.41 -29.01
C ILE A 25 -7.07 -11.46 -29.52
N SER A 26 -7.80 -12.15 -28.64
CA SER A 26 -8.79 -13.15 -29.06
C SER A 26 -9.96 -12.55 -29.85
N ARG A 27 -10.32 -11.29 -29.58
CA ARG A 27 -11.34 -10.55 -30.34
C ARG A 27 -10.83 -10.05 -31.69
N VAL A 28 -9.55 -9.68 -31.80
CA VAL A 28 -8.98 -9.06 -33.01
C VAL A 28 -8.36 -10.10 -33.96
N PHE A 29 -7.75 -11.17 -33.43
CA PHE A 29 -7.10 -12.23 -34.21
C PHE A 29 -7.53 -13.62 -33.70
N PRO A 30 -8.71 -14.12 -34.11
CA PRO A 30 -9.29 -15.38 -33.62
C PRO A 30 -8.45 -16.63 -33.95
N SER A 31 -7.55 -16.54 -34.94
CA SER A 31 -6.73 -17.64 -35.43
C SER A 31 -5.37 -17.80 -34.72
N THR A 32 -5.06 -16.96 -33.72
CA THR A 32 -3.79 -17.01 -33.00
C THR A 32 -3.98 -17.60 -31.59
N GLU A 33 -3.58 -18.86 -31.40
CA GLU A 33 -3.55 -19.47 -30.08
C GLU A 33 -2.30 -19.02 -29.32
N ILE A 34 -2.49 -18.21 -28.28
CA ILE A 34 -1.40 -17.82 -27.39
C ILE A 34 -1.11 -19.01 -26.46
N PRO A 35 0.15 -19.50 -26.39
CA PRO A 35 0.46 -20.60 -25.50
C PRO A 35 0.18 -20.21 -24.03
N PRO A 36 -0.43 -21.08 -23.21
CA PRO A 36 -0.96 -20.71 -21.89
C PRO A 36 0.09 -20.11 -20.94
N ASN A 37 1.33 -20.59 -20.99
CA ASN A 37 2.44 -20.09 -20.20
C ASN A 37 2.77 -18.61 -20.50
N ALA A 38 2.73 -18.19 -21.76
CA ALA A 38 2.96 -16.82 -22.16
C ALA A 38 1.85 -15.90 -21.62
N TYR A 39 0.60 -16.37 -21.61
CA TYR A 39 -0.52 -15.62 -21.04
C TYR A 39 -0.34 -15.36 -19.54
N TYR A 40 -0.03 -16.39 -18.74
CA TYR A 40 0.18 -16.23 -17.31
C TYR A 40 1.40 -15.34 -16.99
N ALA A 41 2.48 -15.48 -17.75
CA ALA A 41 3.68 -14.64 -17.57
C ALA A 41 3.38 -13.16 -17.87
N ILE A 42 2.70 -12.85 -18.98
CA ILE A 42 2.33 -11.47 -19.32
C ILE A 42 1.40 -10.88 -18.25
N LYS A 43 0.42 -11.67 -17.78
CA LYS A 43 -0.51 -11.23 -16.73
C LYS A 43 0.21 -10.96 -15.41
N ALA A 44 1.17 -11.80 -15.04
CA ALA A 44 1.98 -11.62 -13.82
C ALA A 44 2.82 -10.34 -13.89
N VAL A 45 3.49 -10.10 -15.02
CA VAL A 45 4.27 -8.88 -15.24
C VAL A 45 3.38 -7.64 -15.23
N ALA A 46 2.25 -7.67 -15.94
CA ALA A 46 1.28 -6.56 -15.96
C ALA A 46 0.76 -6.24 -14.55
N THR A 47 0.46 -7.27 -13.76
CA THR A 47 0.00 -7.12 -12.37
C THR A 47 1.08 -6.53 -11.48
N ALA A 48 2.32 -7.02 -11.58
CA ALA A 48 3.46 -6.49 -10.82
C ALA A 48 3.72 -5.01 -11.13
N LEU A 49 3.77 -4.65 -12.42
CA LEU A 49 3.94 -3.27 -12.86
C LEU A 49 2.75 -2.39 -12.42
N GLY A 50 1.53 -2.92 -12.47
CA GLY A 50 0.32 -2.34 -11.90
C GLY A 50 0.50 -1.92 -10.45
N ILE A 51 0.86 -2.88 -9.60
CA ILE A 51 1.02 -2.64 -8.16
C ILE A 51 2.17 -1.67 -7.90
N ILE A 52 3.32 -1.83 -8.56
CA ILE A 52 4.49 -0.93 -8.40
C ILE A 52 4.12 0.50 -8.79
N TRP A 53 3.41 0.66 -9.90
CA TRP A 53 3.02 1.97 -10.39
C TRP A 53 1.97 2.63 -9.48
N ILE A 54 0.94 1.90 -9.06
CA ILE A 54 -0.06 2.38 -8.09
C ILE A 54 0.63 2.79 -6.79
N THR A 55 1.54 1.96 -6.29
CA THR A 55 2.31 2.24 -5.07
C THR A 55 3.11 3.52 -5.21
N TYR A 56 3.80 3.72 -6.34
CA TYR A 56 4.54 4.94 -6.62
C TYR A 56 3.61 6.16 -6.71
N ALA A 57 2.46 6.04 -7.38
CA ALA A 57 1.48 7.12 -7.53
C ALA A 57 0.89 7.55 -6.17
N ILE A 58 0.52 6.58 -5.33
CA ILE A 58 0.03 6.82 -3.98
C ILE A 58 1.12 7.46 -3.12
N ALA A 59 2.31 6.87 -3.06
CA ALA A 59 3.41 7.36 -2.23
C ALA A 59 3.87 8.77 -2.64
N SER A 60 3.93 9.07 -3.94
CA SER A 60 4.28 10.40 -4.45
C SER A 60 3.20 11.44 -4.14
N THR A 61 1.92 11.08 -4.30
CA THR A 61 0.79 11.96 -3.96
C THR A 61 0.79 12.29 -2.47
N ILE A 62 0.94 11.25 -1.63
CA ILE A 62 0.99 11.39 -0.17
C ILE A 62 2.21 12.23 0.24
N ARG A 63 3.39 11.99 -0.33
CA ARG A 63 4.60 12.78 -0.05
C ARG A 63 4.37 14.26 -0.31
N VAL A 64 3.83 14.62 -1.47
CA VAL A 64 3.61 16.04 -1.84
C VAL A 64 2.63 16.69 -0.88
N ARG A 65 1.51 16.03 -0.56
CA ARG A 65 0.51 16.56 0.37
C ARG A 65 1.04 16.67 1.81
N LEU A 66 1.70 15.63 2.31
CA LEU A 66 2.24 15.62 3.67
C LEU A 66 3.43 16.55 3.85
N SER A 67 4.23 16.79 2.80
CA SER A 67 5.39 17.68 2.89
C SER A 67 5.02 19.11 3.34
N GLN A 68 3.78 19.54 3.06
CA GLN A 68 3.24 20.81 3.52
C GLN A 68 2.90 20.84 5.02
N LEU A 69 2.67 19.68 5.64
CA LEU A 69 2.23 19.56 7.04
C LEU A 69 3.36 19.11 7.98
N VAL A 70 4.17 18.14 7.55
CA VAL A 70 5.17 17.46 8.39
C VAL A 70 6.61 17.59 7.87
N GLY A 71 6.81 18.40 6.83
CA GLY A 71 8.13 18.69 6.26
C GLY A 71 8.88 17.43 5.81
N THR A 72 10.10 17.24 6.32
CA THR A 72 11.01 16.14 5.95
C THR A 72 10.46 14.75 6.32
N LYS A 73 9.59 14.64 7.33
CA LYS A 73 8.97 13.37 7.74
C LYS A 73 8.06 12.76 6.66
N ALA A 74 7.56 13.58 5.73
CA ALA A 74 6.75 13.11 4.61
C ALA A 74 7.51 12.11 3.72
N TYR A 75 8.83 12.23 3.62
CA TYR A 75 9.65 11.27 2.88
C TYR A 75 9.66 9.90 3.55
N GLN A 76 9.81 9.85 4.88
CA GLN A 76 9.81 8.60 5.64
C GLN A 76 8.47 7.87 5.51
N ILE A 77 7.36 8.61 5.62
CA ILE A 77 6.01 8.05 5.45
C ILE A 77 5.82 7.51 4.03
N ALA A 78 6.23 8.26 3.01
CA ALA A 78 6.13 7.79 1.63
C ALA A 78 7.00 6.55 1.36
N THR A 79 8.16 6.45 1.99
CA THR A 79 9.03 5.27 1.89
C THR A 79 8.38 4.04 2.54
N LEU A 80 7.73 4.18 3.70
CA LEU A 80 6.99 3.07 4.32
C LEU A 80 5.87 2.55 3.42
N ILE A 81 5.15 3.44 2.74
CA ILE A 81 4.10 3.07 1.76
C ILE A 81 4.69 2.35 0.55
N LYS A 82 5.88 2.74 0.09
CA LYS A 82 6.56 2.03 -1.00
C LYS A 82 6.95 0.62 -0.58
N ILE A 83 7.55 0.47 0.60
CA ILE A 83 7.97 -0.83 1.11
C ILE A 83 6.76 -1.77 1.23
N SER A 84 5.65 -1.30 1.80
CA SER A 84 4.44 -2.12 1.91
C SER A 84 3.85 -2.48 0.54
N GLY A 85 3.78 -1.54 -0.40
CA GLY A 85 3.28 -1.80 -1.75
C GLY A 85 4.17 -2.77 -2.54
N TYR A 86 5.50 -2.70 -2.39
CA TYR A 86 6.42 -3.66 -3.01
C TYR A 86 6.31 -5.05 -2.39
N LEU A 87 6.08 -5.15 -1.08
CA LEU A 87 5.79 -6.44 -0.44
C LEU A 87 4.53 -7.07 -1.03
N ILE A 88 3.47 -6.29 -1.23
CA ILE A 88 2.23 -6.76 -1.88
C ILE A 88 2.50 -7.20 -3.33
N ALA A 89 3.32 -6.45 -4.08
CA ALA A 89 3.68 -6.82 -5.46
C ALA A 89 4.40 -8.18 -5.52
N VAL A 90 5.33 -8.43 -4.60
CA VAL A 90 6.03 -9.72 -4.51
C VAL A 90 5.05 -10.84 -4.19
N LEU A 91 4.19 -10.66 -3.17
CA LEU A 91 3.18 -11.67 -2.81
C LEU A 91 2.24 -11.99 -3.97
N ALA A 92 1.80 -10.98 -4.72
CA ALA A 92 0.93 -11.17 -5.89
C ALA A 92 1.61 -11.99 -6.98
N VAL A 93 2.88 -11.72 -7.31
CA VAL A 93 3.62 -12.49 -8.32
C VAL A 93 3.84 -13.93 -7.87
N VAL A 94 4.22 -14.15 -6.61
CA VAL A 94 4.40 -15.50 -6.04
C VAL A 94 3.09 -16.29 -6.10
N ALA A 95 1.96 -15.65 -5.80
CA ALA A 95 0.65 -16.29 -5.87
C ALA A 95 0.27 -16.68 -7.31
N MET A 96 0.56 -15.80 -8.28
CA MET A 96 0.31 -16.06 -9.69
C MET A 96 1.22 -17.15 -10.28
N ALA A 97 2.43 -17.33 -9.71
CA ALA A 97 3.32 -18.42 -10.06
C ALA A 97 2.83 -19.80 -9.53
N GLY A 98 1.74 -19.84 -8.77
CA GLY A 98 1.17 -21.07 -8.19
C GLY A 98 1.91 -21.58 -6.95
N ALA A 99 2.80 -20.75 -6.37
CA ALA A 99 3.50 -21.11 -5.13
C ALA A 99 2.57 -20.95 -3.92
N ASP A 100 2.79 -21.77 -2.90
CA ASP A 100 2.06 -21.66 -1.64
C ASP A 100 2.51 -20.43 -0.84
N LEU A 101 1.57 -19.54 -0.53
CA LEU A 101 1.81 -18.33 0.26
C LEU A 101 1.73 -18.58 1.77
N SER A 102 1.30 -19.75 2.22
CA SER A 102 1.00 -20.02 3.63
C SER A 102 2.19 -19.71 4.54
N GLY A 103 3.42 -20.07 4.14
CA GLY A 103 4.63 -19.75 4.89
C GLY A 103 4.92 -18.24 4.98
N LEU A 104 4.78 -17.51 3.87
CA LEU A 104 4.99 -16.05 3.84
C LEU A 104 3.92 -15.31 4.66
N LEU A 105 2.67 -15.75 4.58
CA LEU A 105 1.56 -15.20 5.36
C LEU A 105 1.72 -15.49 6.84
N ALA A 106 2.12 -16.71 7.22
CA ALA A 106 2.43 -17.05 8.61
C ALA A 106 3.55 -16.17 9.18
N GLY A 107 4.63 -15.97 8.43
CA GLY A 107 5.71 -15.05 8.82
C GLY A 107 5.24 -13.59 8.93
N GLY A 108 4.35 -13.16 8.02
CA GLY A 108 3.69 -11.85 8.07
C GLY A 108 2.83 -11.65 9.31
N VAL A 109 2.08 -12.69 9.73
CA VAL A 109 1.27 -12.65 10.96
C VAL A 109 2.14 -12.49 12.20
N VAL A 110 3.22 -13.30 12.31
CA VAL A 110 4.15 -13.20 13.45
C VAL A 110 4.83 -11.83 13.48
N THR A 111 5.30 -11.34 12.34
CA THR A 111 5.93 -10.01 12.23
C THR A 111 4.95 -8.90 12.59
N GLY A 112 3.71 -8.99 12.11
CA GLY A 112 2.64 -8.05 12.41
C GLY A 112 2.28 -8.04 13.89
N LEU A 113 2.25 -9.20 14.55
CA LEU A 113 2.03 -9.32 15.98
C LEU A 113 3.16 -8.64 16.78
N VAL A 114 4.43 -8.94 16.45
CA VAL A 114 5.59 -8.34 17.13
C VAL A 114 5.61 -6.82 16.96
N LEU A 115 5.36 -6.32 15.75
CA LEU A 115 5.26 -4.88 15.48
C LEU A 115 4.09 -4.25 16.24
N GLY A 116 2.94 -4.92 16.29
CA GLY A 116 1.77 -4.46 17.03
C GLY A 116 2.05 -4.31 18.52
N ILE A 117 2.71 -5.31 19.12
CA ILE A 117 3.14 -5.28 20.52
C ILE A 117 4.12 -4.13 20.77
N ALA A 118 5.11 -3.95 19.89
CA ALA A 118 6.09 -2.88 20.02
C ALA A 118 5.47 -1.47 19.91
N LEU A 119 4.39 -1.31 19.13
CA LEU A 119 3.69 -0.04 18.95
C LEU A 119 2.70 0.27 20.09
N GLN A 120 2.39 -0.68 20.97
CA GLN A 120 1.38 -0.52 22.04
C GLN A 120 1.54 0.76 22.86
N PRO A 121 2.74 1.16 23.35
CA PRO A 121 2.87 2.38 24.15
C PRO A 121 2.52 3.65 23.37
N VAL A 122 2.85 3.70 22.08
CA VAL A 122 2.56 4.84 21.20
C VAL A 122 1.06 4.95 20.94
N LEU A 123 0.42 3.82 20.61
CA LEU A 123 -1.03 3.74 20.41
C LEU A 123 -1.79 4.10 21.69
N SER A 124 -1.35 3.59 22.84
CA SER A 124 -1.95 3.89 24.15
C SER A 124 -1.94 5.38 24.46
N ASN A 125 -0.80 6.05 24.29
CA ASN A 125 -0.68 7.49 24.49
C ASN A 125 -1.52 8.30 23.49
N PHE A 126 -1.58 7.86 22.22
CA PHE A 126 -2.39 8.50 21.19
C PHE A 126 -3.88 8.45 21.53
N PHE A 127 -4.40 7.28 21.91
CA PHE A 127 -5.80 7.13 22.30
C PHE A 127 -6.12 7.86 23.61
N ALA A 128 -5.20 7.86 24.59
CA ALA A 128 -5.37 8.66 25.80
C ALA A 128 -5.52 10.16 25.48
N GLY A 129 -4.72 10.68 24.53
CA GLY A 129 -4.84 12.05 24.06
C GLY A 129 -6.19 12.35 23.41
N ILE A 130 -6.66 11.47 22.50
CA ILE A 130 -7.99 11.60 21.88
C ILE A 130 -9.09 11.58 22.95
N LEU A 131 -8.99 10.67 23.91
CA LEU A 131 -9.97 10.51 24.97
C LEU A 131 -10.06 11.81 25.79
N ILE A 132 -8.94 12.34 26.26
CA ILE A 132 -8.91 13.60 27.03
C ILE A 132 -9.53 14.75 26.23
N MET A 133 -9.19 14.89 24.95
CA MET A 133 -9.76 15.92 24.08
C MET A 133 -11.27 15.75 23.86
N SER A 134 -11.73 14.51 23.71
CA SER A 134 -13.14 14.21 23.42
C SER A 134 -14.02 14.31 24.66
N THR A 135 -13.55 13.85 25.81
CA THR A 135 -14.33 13.83 27.06
C THR A 135 -14.17 15.10 27.87
N ARG A 136 -13.15 15.92 27.56
CA ARG A 136 -12.77 17.12 28.34
C ARG A 136 -12.60 16.81 29.83
N MET A 137 -12.19 15.59 30.18
CA MET A 137 -11.96 15.19 31.58
C MET A 137 -10.95 16.10 32.30
N VAL A 138 -10.04 16.72 31.56
CA VAL A 138 -9.10 17.73 32.05
C VAL A 138 -9.10 18.92 31.10
N GLU A 139 -9.37 20.11 31.62
CA GLU A 139 -9.31 21.37 30.88
C GLU A 139 -8.15 22.25 31.36
N ILE A 140 -7.77 23.22 30.52
CA ILE A 140 -6.69 24.16 30.82
C ILE A 140 -7.11 25.01 32.03
N GLY A 141 -6.30 24.99 33.09
CA GLY A 141 -6.59 25.68 34.34
C GLY A 141 -7.11 24.76 35.46
N ASN A 142 -7.44 23.50 35.16
CA ASN A 142 -7.84 22.55 36.19
C ASN A 142 -6.63 22.17 37.07
N ARG A 143 -6.79 22.28 38.40
CA ARG A 143 -5.88 21.60 39.33
C ARG A 143 -6.22 20.11 39.32
N VAL A 144 -5.34 19.33 38.71
CA VAL A 144 -5.44 17.87 38.64
C VAL A 144 -4.49 17.24 39.64
N ARG A 145 -4.94 16.15 40.30
CA ARG A 145 -4.09 15.30 41.13
C ARG A 145 -4.16 13.88 40.59
N ILE A 146 -3.02 13.37 40.15
CA ILE A 146 -2.89 11.99 39.70
C ILE A 146 -2.73 11.12 40.95
N LEU A 147 -3.65 10.18 41.14
CA LEU A 147 -3.55 9.18 42.22
C LEU A 147 -2.86 7.96 41.63
N SER A 148 -1.65 7.66 42.11
CA SER A 148 -1.02 6.36 41.83
C SER A 148 -1.56 5.33 42.81
N THR A 149 -2.06 4.21 42.30
CA THR A 149 -2.31 3.00 43.09
C THR A 149 -1.06 2.14 43.12
#